data_AF-A0A4Q3D8S6-F1
#
_entry.id   AF-A0A4Q3D8S6-F1
#
_cell.length_a   1.000
_cell.length_b   1.000
_cell.length_c   1.000
_cell.angle_alpha   90.00
_cell.angle_beta   90.00
_cell.angle_gamma   90.00
#
_symmetry.space_group_name_H-M   'P 1'
#
loop_
_entity.id
_entity.type
_entity.pdbx_description
1 polymer ?
#
loop_
_entity_poly.entity_id
_entity_poly.type
_entity_poly.pdbx_seq_one_letter_code
_entity_poly.pdbx_strand_id
1 'polypeptide(L)'
;MAKKQHRKTGKKLSISFWGYYLLAYWSLCTVIYLVTDLFLDLYTTHEFLSVLWFAAILALPLAAYTLYAGRETLFITWYGAVFFSLIVYGLYLGSAYFTVLKLDLLLSAALKSTQNLELPVQQVNRVMARKGGFIYTDVGLSYQGKTIGFEGTRTSYFLLKPYHKLQVNIGQSYLGNDYVTHIELPAHERWAARLAYLKDWFSRYWWLYAAFALWVLFSILKDRFFPAHPAQPKPKNHPYKKKLRIVAVVLVGFFGLIMLILLLAGLLL
;
A
#
# COMPACT_ATOMS: atom_id res chain seq x y z
N MET A 1 -41.10 42.75 16.99
CA MET A 1 -40.17 41.88 17.76
C MET A 1 -39.20 41.20 16.81
N ALA A 2 -37.94 41.62 16.78
CA ALA A 2 -36.92 41.13 15.84
C ALA A 2 -36.24 39.85 16.37
N LYS A 3 -36.32 38.75 15.60
CA LYS A 3 -35.58 37.50 15.89
C LYS A 3 -34.08 37.73 15.70
N LYS A 4 -33.35 37.78 16.82
CA LYS A 4 -31.89 37.78 16.87
C LYS A 4 -31.37 36.49 16.21
N GLN A 5 -30.90 36.59 14.96
CA GLN A 5 -30.15 35.53 14.30
C GLN A 5 -28.82 35.34 15.04
N HIS A 6 -28.73 34.28 15.84
CA HIS A 6 -27.45 33.78 16.33
C HIS A 6 -26.59 33.31 15.15
N ARG A 7 -25.73 34.21 14.65
CA ARG A 7 -24.57 33.83 13.85
C ARG A 7 -23.67 32.95 14.73
N LYS A 8 -23.85 31.63 14.65
CA LYS A 8 -22.80 30.69 15.01
C LYS A 8 -21.65 30.94 14.05
N THR A 9 -20.70 31.79 14.45
CA THR A 9 -19.37 31.81 13.87
C THR A 9 -18.78 30.44 14.12
N GLY A 10 -18.99 29.53 13.18
CA GLY A 10 -18.31 28.25 13.16
C GLY A 10 -16.83 28.54 13.24
N LYS A 11 -16.23 28.30 14.40
CA LYS A 11 -14.79 28.14 14.51
C LYS A 11 -14.45 27.15 13.40
N LYS A 12 -13.77 27.62 12.36
CA LYS A 12 -13.11 26.75 11.40
C LYS A 12 -12.29 25.81 12.25
N LEU A 13 -12.80 24.59 12.42
CA LEU A 13 -12.10 23.55 13.16
C LEU A 13 -10.72 23.51 12.50
N SER A 14 -9.71 23.87 13.28
CA SER A 14 -8.36 23.98 12.77
C SER A 14 -7.97 22.60 12.27
N ILE A 15 -8.01 22.42 10.96
CA ILE A 15 -7.46 21.28 10.22
C ILE A 15 -5.95 21.09 10.54
N SER A 16 -5.35 21.99 11.35
CA SER A 16 -3.92 22.26 11.41
C SER A 16 -3.11 21.53 12.49
N PHE A 17 -3.62 20.50 13.17
CA PHE A 17 -2.75 19.73 14.10
C PHE A 17 -2.89 18.23 13.86
N TRP A 18 -4.08 17.68 14.05
CA TRP A 18 -4.33 16.26 13.87
C TRP A 18 -4.18 15.76 12.43
N GLY A 19 -4.43 16.62 11.43
CA GLY A 19 -4.14 16.29 10.04
C GLY A 19 -2.67 15.95 9.81
N TYR A 20 -1.75 16.60 10.54
CA TYR A 20 -0.33 16.30 10.48
C TYR A 20 0.02 14.97 11.15
N TYR A 21 -0.62 14.60 12.27
CA TYR A 21 -0.42 13.29 12.89
C TYR A 21 -0.91 12.14 12.01
N LEU A 22 -2.06 12.32 11.35
CA LEU A 22 -2.58 11.33 10.40
C LEU A 22 -1.60 11.17 9.22
N LEU A 23 -1.15 12.28 8.64
CA LEU A 23 -0.20 12.24 7.54
C LEU A 23 1.14 11.63 7.97
N ALA A 24 1.65 11.97 9.16
CA ALA A 24 2.87 11.40 9.71
C ALA A 24 2.74 9.89 9.96
N TYR A 25 1.62 9.43 10.52
CA TYR A 25 1.34 8.01 10.72
C TYR A 25 1.36 7.23 9.40
N TRP A 26 0.59 7.67 8.41
CA TRP A 26 0.53 7.00 7.11
C TRP A 26 1.87 7.07 6.37
N SER A 27 2.61 8.18 6.51
CA SER A 27 3.95 8.30 5.94
C SER A 27 4.92 7.31 6.60
N LEU A 28 4.89 7.19 7.93
CA LEU A 28 5.74 6.25 8.68
C LEU A 28 5.46 4.81 8.28
N CYS A 29 4.18 4.40 8.26
CA CYS A 29 3.79 3.06 7.80
C CYS A 29 4.31 2.81 6.38
N THR A 30 4.08 3.76 5.46
CA THR A 30 4.52 3.61 4.06
C THR A 30 6.04 3.47 3.96
N VAL A 31 6.80 4.31 4.66
CA VAL A 31 8.27 4.26 4.67
C VAL A 31 8.76 2.92 5.20
N ILE A 32 8.22 2.44 6.33
CA ILE A 32 8.62 1.15 6.90
C ILE A 32 8.36 0.02 5.90
N TYR A 33 7.20 -0.01 5.27
CA TYR A 33 6.89 -1.02 4.25
C TYR A 33 7.85 -0.97 3.06
N LEU A 34 8.11 0.22 2.52
CA LEU A 34 9.04 0.39 1.40
C LEU A 34 10.47 -0.01 1.78
N VAL A 35 10.93 0.36 2.97
CA VAL A 35 12.27 0.01 3.46
C VAL A 35 12.37 -1.51 3.66
N THR A 36 11.36 -2.15 4.25
CA THR A 36 11.34 -3.62 4.35
C THR A 36 11.45 -4.29 3.00
N ASP A 37 10.66 -3.85 2.01
CA ASP A 37 10.67 -4.46 0.68
C ASP A 37 11.98 -4.17 -0.10
N LEU A 38 12.72 -3.13 0.27
CA LEU A 38 14.03 -2.80 -0.32
C LEU A 38 15.20 -3.54 0.33
N PHE A 39 15.13 -3.77 1.65
CA PHE A 39 16.24 -4.32 2.42
C PHE A 39 16.11 -5.82 2.72
N LEU A 40 14.90 -6.37 2.69
CA LEU A 40 14.66 -7.80 2.93
C LEU A 40 14.18 -8.47 1.64
N ASP A 41 14.94 -9.46 1.17
CA ASP A 41 14.57 -10.23 -0.01
C ASP A 41 13.47 -11.26 0.33
N LEU A 42 13.53 -11.87 1.53
CA LEU A 42 12.57 -12.85 2.06
C LEU A 42 12.39 -12.67 3.57
N TYR A 43 11.21 -12.94 4.12
CA TYR A 43 10.98 -12.94 5.58
C TYR A 43 9.81 -13.84 5.98
N THR A 44 9.77 -14.30 7.23
CA THR A 44 8.60 -14.97 7.80
C THR A 44 7.73 -13.99 8.59
N THR A 45 6.43 -14.26 8.63
CA THR A 45 5.46 -13.52 9.44
C THR A 45 4.72 -14.49 10.33
N HIS A 46 5.29 -14.79 11.50
CA HIS A 46 4.56 -15.47 12.56
C HIS A 46 3.65 -14.49 13.28
N GLU A 47 2.41 -14.90 13.49
CA GLU A 47 1.42 -14.09 14.18
C GLU A 47 1.65 -14.12 15.69
N PHE A 48 1.99 -12.96 16.26
CA PHE A 48 2.10 -12.79 17.71
C PHE A 48 0.92 -11.98 18.24
N LEU A 49 0.12 -12.59 19.12
CA LEU A 49 -1.03 -11.91 19.74
C LEU A 49 -0.60 -10.70 20.60
N SER A 50 0.60 -10.75 21.18
CA SER A 50 1.17 -9.62 21.94
C SER A 50 1.35 -8.38 21.06
N VAL A 51 1.76 -8.54 19.81
CA VAL A 51 1.94 -7.44 18.85
C VAL A 51 0.61 -6.77 18.54
N LEU A 52 -0.49 -7.53 18.51
CA LEU A 52 -1.84 -6.98 18.29
C LEU A 52 -2.24 -6.00 19.40
N TRP A 53 -1.91 -6.30 20.66
CA TRP A 53 -2.18 -5.39 21.77
C TRP A 53 -1.40 -4.09 21.67
N PHE A 54 -0.10 -4.16 21.34
CA PHE A 54 0.72 -2.95 21.12
C PHE A 54 0.19 -2.12 19.94
N ALA A 55 -0.16 -2.78 18.83
CA ALA A 55 -0.75 -2.12 17.67
C ALA A 55 -2.08 -1.43 18.01
N ALA A 56 -2.93 -2.07 18.81
CA ALA A 56 -4.20 -1.51 19.26
C ALA A 56 -4.00 -0.24 20.10
N ILE A 57 -3.09 -0.27 21.07
CA ILE A 57 -2.80 0.88 21.95
C ILE A 57 -2.34 2.09 21.12
N LEU A 58 -1.51 1.88 20.09
CA LEU A 58 -0.99 2.95 19.25
C LEU A 58 -2.03 3.47 18.24
N ALA A 59 -2.83 2.58 17.65
CA ALA A 59 -3.65 2.91 16.49
C ALA A 59 -5.09 3.30 16.82
N LEU A 60 -5.70 2.72 17.86
CA LEU A 60 -7.11 2.96 18.20
C LEU A 60 -7.43 4.43 18.54
N PRO A 61 -6.60 5.19 19.27
CA PRO A 61 -6.86 6.61 19.50
C PRO A 61 -6.91 7.42 18.19
N LEU A 62 -6.03 7.09 17.24
CA LEU A 62 -5.95 7.77 15.95
C LEU A 62 -7.12 7.39 15.03
N ALA A 63 -7.57 6.14 15.08
CA ALA A 63 -8.78 5.68 14.42
C ALA A 63 -10.04 6.38 14.97
N ALA A 64 -10.16 6.44 16.30
CA ALA A 64 -11.27 7.13 16.98
C ALA A 64 -11.30 8.62 16.61
N TYR A 65 -10.14 9.27 16.56
CA TYR A 65 -10.01 10.65 16.09
C TYR A 65 -10.47 10.81 14.64
N THR A 66 -10.04 9.92 13.74
CA THR A 66 -10.40 9.95 12.32
C THR A 66 -11.91 9.85 12.14
N LEU A 67 -12.57 8.95 12.87
CA LEU A 67 -14.02 8.80 12.87
C LEU A 67 -14.73 10.03 13.43
N TYR A 68 -14.23 10.59 14.53
CA TYR A 68 -14.77 11.81 15.11
C TYR A 68 -14.70 12.99 14.14
N ALA A 69 -13.56 13.17 13.46
CA ALA A 69 -13.36 14.23 12.48
C ALA A 69 -14.22 14.04 11.22
N GLY A 70 -14.43 12.79 10.80
CA GLY A 70 -15.24 12.43 9.65
C GLY A 70 -16.74 12.25 9.92
N ARG A 71 -17.21 12.39 11.17
CA ARG A 71 -18.58 12.00 11.56
C ARG A 71 -19.67 12.69 10.73
N GLU A 72 -19.50 13.97 10.42
CA GLU A 72 -20.51 14.77 9.71
C GLU A 72 -20.61 14.40 8.22
N THR A 73 -19.55 13.80 7.66
CA THR A 73 -19.49 13.38 6.26
C THR A 73 -19.70 11.88 6.07
N LEU A 74 -19.22 11.06 7.00
CA LEU A 74 -19.21 9.60 6.89
C LEU A 74 -20.46 8.95 7.52
N PHE A 75 -21.10 9.58 8.50
CA PHE A 75 -22.20 8.98 9.29
C PHE A 75 -23.57 9.55 8.92
N ILE A 76 -23.84 9.69 7.62
CA ILE A 76 -25.16 10.14 7.13
C ILE A 76 -26.25 9.12 7.52
N THR A 77 -25.88 7.84 7.63
CA THR A 77 -26.79 6.76 8.05
C THR A 77 -26.15 5.90 9.14
N TRP A 78 -26.97 5.29 10.01
CA TRP A 78 -26.50 4.47 11.12
C TRP A 78 -25.68 3.25 10.65
N TYR A 79 -26.09 2.63 9.54
CA TYR A 79 -25.38 1.50 8.95
C TYR A 79 -24.04 1.94 8.34
N GLY A 80 -23.99 3.16 7.76
CA GLY A 80 -22.75 3.79 7.33
C GLY A 80 -21.80 4.00 8.52
N ALA A 81 -22.32 4.47 9.65
CA ALA A 81 -21.52 4.67 10.85
C ALA A 81 -20.86 3.38 11.36
N VAL A 82 -21.61 2.28 11.45
CA VAL A 82 -21.06 0.97 11.86
C VAL A 82 -20.03 0.49 10.85
N PHE A 83 -20.37 0.49 9.57
CA PHE A 83 -19.51 -0.05 8.51
C PHE A 83 -18.20 0.75 8.37
N PHE A 84 -18.27 2.08 8.33
CA PHE A 84 -17.07 2.93 8.27
C PHE A 84 -16.23 2.81 9.54
N SER A 85 -16.85 2.66 10.72
CA SER A 85 -16.09 2.45 11.95
C SER A 85 -15.30 1.15 11.91
N LEU A 86 -15.92 0.05 11.50
CA LEU A 86 -15.24 -1.24 11.35
C LEU A 86 -14.08 -1.17 10.35
N ILE A 87 -14.28 -0.52 9.20
CA ILE A 87 -13.22 -0.33 8.20
C ILE A 87 -12.08 0.51 8.76
N VAL A 88 -12.38 1.66 9.38
CA VAL A 88 -11.34 2.55 9.90
C VAL A 88 -10.56 1.85 11.01
N TYR A 89 -11.22 1.26 11.99
CA TYR A 89 -10.52 0.52 13.05
C TYR A 89 -9.71 -0.65 12.49
N GLY A 90 -10.27 -1.44 11.56
CA GLY A 90 -9.58 -2.54 10.92
C GLY A 90 -8.34 -2.10 10.14
N LEU A 91 -8.45 -0.99 9.38
CA LEU A 91 -7.34 -0.42 8.63
C LEU A 91 -6.21 0.04 9.55
N TYR A 92 -6.52 0.86 10.57
CA TYR A 92 -5.52 1.37 11.51
C TYR A 92 -4.86 0.26 12.33
N LEU A 93 -5.65 -0.69 12.82
CA LEU A 93 -5.14 -1.82 13.58
C LEU A 93 -4.24 -2.71 12.71
N GLY A 94 -4.69 -3.04 11.50
CA GLY A 94 -3.92 -3.83 10.54
C GLY A 94 -2.63 -3.12 10.13
N SER A 95 -2.69 -1.84 9.76
CA SER A 95 -1.49 -1.09 9.38
C SER A 95 -0.50 -0.99 10.53
N ALA A 96 -0.95 -0.71 11.76
CA ALA A 96 -0.06 -0.68 12.91
C ALA A 96 0.54 -2.06 13.22
N TYR A 97 -0.25 -3.12 13.18
CA TYR A 97 0.18 -4.50 13.45
C TYR A 97 1.34 -4.90 12.53
N PHE A 98 1.13 -4.80 11.22
CA PHE A 98 2.17 -5.15 10.25
C PHE A 98 3.35 -4.18 10.27
N THR A 99 3.13 -2.91 10.60
CA THR A 99 4.21 -1.94 10.77
C THR A 99 5.13 -2.35 11.92
N VAL A 100 4.58 -2.79 13.05
CA VAL A 100 5.39 -3.24 14.20
C VAL A 100 6.17 -4.50 13.85
N LEU A 101 5.56 -5.48 13.17
CA LEU A 101 6.25 -6.68 12.69
C LEU A 101 7.42 -6.33 11.74
N LYS A 102 7.17 -5.49 10.74
CA LYS A 102 8.19 -5.05 9.79
C LYS A 102 9.29 -4.22 10.46
N LEU A 103 8.94 -3.41 11.47
CA LEU A 103 9.91 -2.64 12.24
C LEU A 103 10.83 -3.56 13.06
N ASP A 104 10.30 -4.62 13.67
CA ASP A 104 11.11 -5.63 14.37
C ASP A 104 12.09 -6.32 13.43
N LEU A 105 11.65 -6.71 12.23
CA LEU A 105 12.51 -7.29 11.21
C LEU A 105 13.64 -6.34 10.80
N LEU A 106 13.31 -5.07 10.51
CA LEU A 106 14.30 -4.06 10.11
C LEU A 106 15.30 -3.75 11.23
N LEU A 107 14.81 -3.58 12.46
CA LEU A 107 15.65 -3.33 13.62
C LEU A 107 16.58 -4.52 13.88
N SER A 108 16.06 -5.74 13.74
CA SER A 108 16.85 -6.95 13.89
C SER A 108 17.89 -7.09 12.79
N ALA A 109 17.56 -6.78 11.53
CA ALA A 109 18.49 -6.79 10.42
C ALA A 109 19.62 -5.75 10.59
N ALA A 110 19.34 -4.63 11.27
CA ALA A 110 20.34 -3.60 11.55
C ALA A 110 21.24 -3.93 12.76
N LEU A 111 20.71 -4.60 13.78
CA LEU A 111 21.40 -4.79 15.06
C LEU A 111 21.98 -6.18 15.28
N LYS A 112 21.38 -7.23 14.70
CA LYS A 112 21.82 -8.62 14.91
C LYS A 112 22.74 -9.07 13.78
N SER A 113 23.63 -10.01 14.10
CA SER A 113 24.45 -10.66 13.09
C SER A 113 23.60 -11.57 12.21
N THR A 114 23.97 -11.63 10.93
CA THR A 114 23.44 -12.58 9.96
C THR A 114 24.47 -13.66 9.66
N GLN A 115 24.02 -14.81 9.20
CA GLN A 115 24.86 -15.92 8.77
C GLN A 115 24.73 -16.09 7.26
N ASN A 116 25.86 -16.17 6.56
CA ASN A 116 25.88 -16.50 5.14
C ASN A 116 25.84 -18.02 4.99
N LEU A 117 24.79 -18.54 4.37
CA LEU A 117 24.52 -19.97 4.22
C LEU A 117 24.02 -20.28 2.82
N GLU A 118 24.34 -21.47 2.32
CA GLU A 118 23.72 -22.02 1.12
C GLU A 118 22.51 -22.86 1.54
N LEU A 119 21.31 -22.39 1.23
CA LEU A 119 20.05 -23.06 1.58
C LEU A 119 19.40 -23.72 0.36
N PRO A 120 19.03 -25.00 0.42
CA PRO A 120 18.24 -25.66 -0.62
C PRO A 120 16.84 -25.05 -0.75
N VAL A 121 16.42 -24.80 -1.98
CA VAL A 121 15.07 -24.35 -2.33
C VAL A 121 14.18 -25.57 -2.55
N GLN A 122 13.17 -25.72 -1.70
CA GLN A 122 12.21 -26.82 -1.77
C GLN A 122 11.02 -26.48 -2.65
N GLN A 123 10.50 -25.24 -2.53
CA GLN A 123 9.35 -24.78 -3.31
C GLN A 123 9.39 -23.28 -3.55
N VAL A 124 8.85 -22.85 -4.69
CA VAL A 124 8.64 -21.44 -5.04
C VAL A 124 7.25 -21.31 -5.66
N ASN A 125 6.29 -20.86 -4.85
CA ASN A 125 4.88 -20.81 -5.21
C ASN A 125 4.39 -19.36 -5.33
N ARG A 126 3.46 -19.13 -6.26
CA ARG A 126 2.72 -17.85 -6.32
C ARG A 126 1.50 -17.95 -5.43
N VAL A 127 1.39 -17.06 -4.45
CA VAL A 127 0.16 -16.95 -3.66
C VAL A 127 -0.78 -15.94 -4.32
N MET A 128 -1.91 -16.44 -4.79
CA MET A 128 -2.93 -15.66 -5.50
C MET A 128 -4.15 -15.43 -4.60
N ALA A 129 -4.57 -14.17 -4.44
CA ALA A 129 -5.91 -13.86 -3.94
C ALA A 129 -6.92 -14.23 -5.03
N ARG A 130 -7.93 -15.05 -4.70
CA ARG A 130 -8.96 -15.56 -5.64
C ARG A 130 -9.35 -14.57 -6.74
N LYS A 131 -9.72 -13.34 -6.36
CA LYS A 131 -10.06 -12.25 -7.31
C LYS A 131 -9.08 -11.06 -7.25
N GLY A 132 -8.13 -11.08 -6.31
CA GLY A 132 -7.20 -9.98 -6.06
C GLY A 132 -5.84 -10.13 -6.76
N GLY A 133 -5.59 -11.26 -7.42
CA GLY A 133 -4.37 -11.51 -8.16
C GLY A 133 -3.16 -11.88 -7.30
N PHE A 134 -1.96 -11.74 -7.84
CA PHE A 134 -0.71 -12.17 -7.23
C PHE A 134 -0.36 -11.31 -6.01
N ILE A 135 -0.37 -11.88 -4.81
CA ILE A 135 -0.15 -11.14 -3.57
C ILE A 135 1.34 -11.10 -3.23
N TYR A 136 1.94 -12.28 -3.04
CA TYR A 136 3.33 -12.49 -2.63
C TYR A 136 3.82 -13.86 -3.11
N THR A 137 5.14 -14.08 -3.07
CA THR A 137 5.76 -15.37 -3.39
C THR A 137 6.00 -16.16 -2.11
N ASP A 138 5.53 -17.40 -2.02
CA ASP A 138 5.88 -18.32 -0.94
C ASP A 138 7.12 -19.13 -1.36
N VAL A 139 8.20 -19.03 -0.57
CA VAL A 139 9.50 -19.64 -0.84
C VAL A 139 9.85 -20.57 0.31
N GLY A 140 9.82 -21.88 0.07
CA GLY A 140 10.24 -22.87 1.06
C GLY A 140 11.73 -23.11 0.98
N LEU A 141 12.47 -22.76 2.02
CA LEU A 141 13.91 -23.03 2.15
C LEU A 141 14.14 -24.09 3.23
N SER A 142 15.10 -24.99 2.99
CA SER A 142 15.53 -25.96 4.00
C SER A 142 16.58 -25.33 4.91
N TYR A 143 16.22 -25.11 6.17
CA TYR A 143 17.08 -24.54 7.20
C TYR A 143 17.07 -25.43 8.44
N GLN A 144 18.25 -25.84 8.91
CA GLN A 144 18.41 -26.72 10.08
C GLN A 144 17.57 -28.02 10.00
N GLY A 145 17.46 -28.61 8.80
CA GLY A 145 16.69 -29.85 8.57
C GLY A 145 15.16 -29.66 8.56
N LYS A 146 14.65 -28.43 8.63
CA LYS A 146 13.23 -28.10 8.51
C LYS A 146 12.98 -27.22 7.29
N THR A 147 11.79 -27.33 6.70
CA THR A 147 11.36 -26.43 5.63
C THR A 147 10.67 -25.23 6.25
N ILE A 148 11.24 -24.04 6.04
CA ILE A 148 10.69 -22.78 6.50
C ILE A 148 10.10 -22.05 5.28
N GLY A 149 8.83 -21.66 5.38
CA GLY A 149 8.14 -20.88 4.35
C GLY A 149 8.39 -19.39 4.56
N PHE A 150 9.05 -18.77 3.58
CA PHE A 150 9.31 -17.34 3.56
C PHE A 150 8.39 -16.63 2.58
N GLU A 151 7.93 -15.44 2.97
CA GLU A 151 7.28 -14.50 2.07
C GLU A 151 8.33 -13.68 1.33
N GLY A 152 8.28 -13.74 0.02
CA GLY A 152 9.07 -12.92 -0.88
C GLY A 152 8.22 -11.94 -1.67
N THR A 153 8.89 -10.94 -2.23
CA THR A 153 8.28 -10.00 -3.18
C THR A 153 7.65 -10.74 -4.37
N ARG A 154 6.74 -10.08 -5.09
CA ARG A 154 6.15 -10.65 -6.31
C ARG A 154 7.20 -10.95 -7.39
N THR A 155 8.28 -10.17 -7.43
CA THR A 155 9.40 -10.42 -8.35
C THR A 155 10.19 -11.67 -7.97
N SER A 156 10.21 -12.06 -6.69
CA SER A 156 10.94 -13.24 -6.21
C SER A 156 10.47 -14.53 -6.87
N TYR A 157 9.19 -14.66 -7.26
CA TYR A 157 8.73 -15.84 -8.01
C TYR A 157 9.48 -16.03 -9.32
N PHE A 158 9.61 -14.96 -10.12
CA PHE A 158 10.27 -15.01 -11.43
C PHE A 158 11.78 -15.17 -11.28
N LEU A 159 12.35 -14.64 -10.20
CA LEU A 159 13.77 -14.71 -9.91
C LEU A 159 14.20 -16.09 -9.41
N LEU A 160 13.48 -16.66 -8.45
CA LEU A 160 13.91 -17.84 -7.68
C LEU A 160 13.41 -19.16 -8.25
N LYS A 161 12.41 -19.16 -9.12
CA LYS A 161 11.85 -20.37 -9.74
C LYS A 161 12.88 -21.32 -10.39
N PRO A 162 13.92 -20.85 -11.11
CA PRO A 162 14.89 -21.75 -11.72
C PRO A 162 15.96 -22.27 -10.74
N TYR A 163 15.99 -21.78 -9.49
CA TYR A 163 17.03 -22.11 -8.52
C TYR A 163 16.62 -23.24 -7.58
N HIS A 164 17.56 -24.17 -7.37
CA HIS A 164 17.41 -25.27 -6.41
C HIS A 164 18.20 -25.05 -5.12
N LYS A 165 19.12 -24.09 -5.11
CA LYS A 165 19.89 -23.66 -3.94
C LYS A 165 20.15 -22.17 -4.04
N LEU A 166 20.22 -21.50 -2.89
CA LEU A 166 20.45 -20.07 -2.81
C LEU A 166 21.52 -19.79 -1.75
N GLN A 167 22.49 -18.96 -2.11
CA GLN A 167 23.40 -18.38 -1.14
C GLN A 167 22.74 -17.14 -0.53
N VAL A 168 22.51 -17.17 0.77
CA VAL A 168 21.68 -16.20 1.47
C VAL A 168 22.31 -15.74 2.79
N ASN A 169 22.07 -14.47 3.13
CA ASN A 169 22.33 -13.94 4.46
C ASN A 169 21.05 -14.02 5.30
N ILE A 170 20.99 -15.00 6.20
CA ILE A 170 19.81 -15.25 7.06
C ILE A 170 20.06 -14.77 8.49
N GLY A 171 19.03 -14.22 9.13
CA GLY A 171 19.02 -13.82 10.53
C GLY A 171 17.66 -14.06 11.17
N GLN A 172 17.59 -13.88 12.49
CA GLN A 172 16.37 -14.08 13.27
C GLN A 172 16.00 -12.84 14.08
N SER A 173 14.74 -12.43 14.03
CA SER A 173 14.23 -11.21 14.65
C SER A 173 14.07 -11.32 16.16
N TYR A 174 13.76 -10.23 16.88
CA TYR A 174 13.49 -10.33 18.33
C TYR A 174 12.18 -11.06 18.61
N LEU A 175 11.22 -10.97 17.70
CA LEU A 175 10.00 -11.77 17.74
C LEU A 175 10.20 -13.22 17.25
N GLY A 176 11.42 -13.61 16.84
CA GLY A 176 11.70 -14.97 16.40
C GLY A 176 11.32 -15.26 14.95
N ASN A 177 11.01 -14.23 14.14
CA ASN A 177 10.81 -14.39 12.71
C ASN A 177 12.15 -14.51 11.99
N ASP A 178 12.24 -15.40 11.01
CA ASP A 178 13.43 -15.55 10.20
C ASP A 178 13.37 -14.56 9.02
N TYR A 179 14.50 -13.97 8.66
CA TYR A 179 14.59 -13.04 7.53
C TYR A 179 15.87 -13.24 6.74
N VAL A 180 15.79 -12.95 5.45
CA VAL A 180 16.89 -12.96 4.50
C VAL A 180 17.10 -11.54 4.00
N THR A 181 18.27 -10.96 4.30
CA THR A 181 18.61 -9.59 3.88
C THR A 181 19.14 -9.54 2.46
N HIS A 182 19.82 -10.59 2.02
CA HIS A 182 20.42 -10.64 0.71
C HIS A 182 20.45 -12.06 0.17
N ILE A 183 19.98 -12.22 -1.07
CA ILE A 183 20.21 -13.39 -1.91
C ILE A 183 21.30 -13.02 -2.91
N GLU A 184 22.42 -13.74 -2.90
CA GLU A 184 23.54 -13.51 -3.80
C GLU A 184 23.16 -13.96 -5.23
N LEU A 185 22.61 -13.03 -6.01
CA LEU A 185 22.22 -13.23 -7.40
C LEU A 185 22.68 -12.06 -8.27
N PRO A 186 23.09 -12.33 -9.52
CA PRO A 186 23.50 -11.27 -10.45
C PRO A 186 22.42 -10.22 -10.69
N ALA A 187 22.82 -8.95 -10.80
CA ALA A 187 21.89 -7.83 -11.01
C ALA A 187 21.05 -7.95 -12.30
N HIS A 188 21.61 -8.56 -13.35
CA HIS A 188 20.91 -8.74 -14.64
C HIS A 188 19.71 -9.68 -14.51
N GLU A 189 19.80 -10.73 -13.67
CA GLU A 189 18.70 -11.65 -13.40
C GLU A 189 17.60 -10.98 -12.58
N ARG A 190 17.98 -10.16 -11.58
CA ARG A 190 17.03 -9.34 -10.83
C ARG A 190 16.25 -8.41 -11.77
N TRP A 191 16.89 -7.86 -12.80
CA TRP A 191 16.20 -7.04 -13.81
C TRP A 191 15.29 -7.87 -14.73
N ALA A 192 15.76 -9.02 -15.22
CA ALA A 192 14.95 -9.93 -16.02
C ALA A 192 13.68 -10.38 -15.28
N ALA A 193 13.79 -10.70 -13.98
CA ALA A 193 12.65 -11.05 -13.13
C ALA A 193 11.66 -9.88 -12.96
N ARG A 194 12.16 -8.64 -12.81
CA ARG A 194 11.32 -7.44 -12.75
C ARG A 194 10.55 -7.21 -14.05
N LEU A 195 11.21 -7.39 -15.20
CA LEU A 195 10.56 -7.30 -16.51
C LEU A 195 9.52 -8.40 -16.71
N ALA A 196 9.84 -9.64 -16.34
CA ALA A 196 8.89 -10.76 -16.40
C ALA A 196 7.66 -10.51 -15.51
N TYR A 197 7.86 -10.00 -14.30
CA TYR A 197 6.77 -9.57 -13.43
C TYR A 197 5.94 -8.43 -14.04
N LEU A 198 6.58 -7.42 -14.61
CA LEU A 198 5.87 -6.31 -15.26
C LEU A 198 5.00 -6.81 -16.43
N LYS A 199 5.52 -7.75 -17.22
CA LYS A 199 4.77 -8.40 -18.31
C LYS A 199 3.58 -9.22 -17.79
N ASP A 200 3.76 -10.02 -16.74
CA ASP A 200 2.66 -10.76 -16.11
C ASP A 200 1.62 -9.80 -15.52
N TRP A 201 2.04 -8.76 -14.82
CA TRP A 201 1.16 -7.75 -14.23
C TRP A 201 0.37 -7.01 -15.31
N PHE A 202 1.04 -6.54 -16.37
CA PHE A 202 0.37 -5.83 -17.47
C PHE A 202 -0.65 -6.74 -18.17
N SER A 203 -0.31 -8.00 -18.44
CA SER A 203 -1.25 -8.94 -19.08
C SER A 203 -2.52 -9.20 -18.26
N ARG A 204 -2.45 -9.09 -16.92
CA ARG A 204 -3.61 -9.25 -16.03
C ARG A 204 -4.44 -7.98 -15.88
N TYR A 205 -3.78 -6.82 -15.87
CA TYR A 205 -4.39 -5.55 -15.50
C TYR A 205 -4.53 -4.55 -16.66
N TRP A 206 -4.29 -4.98 -17.92
CA TRP A 206 -4.42 -4.13 -19.10
C TRP A 206 -5.80 -3.44 -19.20
N TRP A 207 -6.87 -4.08 -18.71
CA TRP A 207 -8.21 -3.50 -18.72
C TRP A 207 -8.36 -2.26 -17.82
N LEU A 208 -7.55 -2.12 -16.76
CA LEU A 208 -7.52 -0.89 -15.96
C LEU A 208 -7.02 0.29 -16.78
N TYR A 209 -6.06 0.03 -17.68
CA TYR A 209 -5.58 1.03 -18.63
C TYR A 209 -6.65 1.41 -19.63
N ALA A 210 -7.37 0.43 -20.18
CA ALA A 210 -8.49 0.68 -21.08
C ALA A 210 -9.59 1.50 -20.39
N ALA A 211 -9.98 1.13 -19.17
CA ALA A 211 -10.97 1.85 -18.37
C ALA A 211 -10.53 3.29 -18.07
N PHE A 212 -9.27 3.50 -17.71
CA PHE A 212 -8.71 4.82 -17.47
C PHE A 212 -8.71 5.68 -18.75
N ALA A 213 -8.29 5.12 -19.89
CA ALA A 213 -8.31 5.81 -21.17
C ALA A 213 -9.74 6.23 -21.57
N LEU A 214 -10.72 5.33 -21.41
CA LEU A 214 -12.12 5.63 -21.63
C LEU A 214 -12.64 6.72 -20.69
N TRP A 215 -12.23 6.71 -19.42
CA TRP A 215 -12.59 7.76 -18.46
C TRP A 215 -12.01 9.14 -18.82
N VAL A 216 -10.76 9.19 -19.29
CA VAL A 216 -10.12 10.43 -19.78
C VAL A 216 -10.86 10.94 -21.02
N LEU A 217 -11.11 10.06 -22.01
CA LEU A 217 -11.88 10.40 -23.21
C LEU A 217 -13.26 10.93 -22.84
N PHE A 218 -13.99 10.23 -21.97
CA PHE A 218 -15.29 10.67 -21.49
C PHE A 218 -15.21 12.05 -20.81
N SER A 219 -14.21 12.28 -19.96
CA SER A 219 -14.04 13.55 -19.26
C SER A 219 -13.76 14.73 -20.20
N ILE A 220 -13.02 14.51 -21.28
CA ILE A 220 -12.75 15.53 -22.31
C ILE A 220 -14.00 15.78 -23.17
N LEU A 221 -14.70 14.71 -23.56
CA LEU A 221 -15.85 14.79 -24.46
C LEU A 221 -17.12 15.25 -23.75
N LYS A 222 -17.28 14.99 -22.45
CA LYS A 222 -18.56 15.28 -21.77
C LYS A 222 -18.94 16.75 -21.84
N ASP A 223 -17.97 17.65 -21.73
CA ASP A 223 -18.25 19.10 -21.72
C ASP A 223 -18.71 19.59 -23.11
N ARG A 224 -18.39 18.83 -24.17
CA ARG A 224 -18.81 19.10 -25.56
C ARG A 224 -20.16 18.47 -25.91
N PHE A 225 -20.42 17.24 -25.43
CA PHE A 225 -21.62 16.47 -25.81
C PHE A 225 -22.74 16.50 -24.76
N PHE A 226 -22.43 16.78 -23.50
CA PHE A 226 -23.37 16.87 -22.39
C PHE A 226 -23.20 18.21 -21.66
N PRO A 227 -23.51 19.34 -22.32
CA PRO A 227 -23.42 20.65 -21.69
C PRO A 227 -24.29 20.67 -20.42
N ALA A 228 -23.73 21.19 -19.32
CA ALA A 228 -24.41 21.23 -18.05
C ALA A 228 -25.77 21.94 -18.18
N HIS A 229 -26.84 21.32 -17.67
CA HIS A 229 -28.17 21.93 -17.69
C HIS A 229 -28.13 23.34 -17.07
N PRO A 230 -28.74 24.34 -17.72
CA PRO A 230 -28.65 25.75 -17.31
C PRO A 230 -29.25 26.04 -15.92
N ALA A 231 -30.00 25.09 -15.34
CA ALA A 231 -30.67 25.25 -14.05
C ALA A 231 -29.80 24.93 -12.82
N GLN A 232 -28.58 24.40 -12.98
CA GLN A 232 -27.75 24.12 -11.80
C GLN A 232 -27.01 25.38 -11.33
N PRO A 233 -27.16 25.79 -10.07
CA PRO A 233 -26.47 26.96 -9.54
C PRO A 233 -24.96 26.73 -9.63
N LYS A 234 -24.25 27.66 -10.28
CA LYS A 234 -22.78 27.60 -10.40
C LYS A 234 -22.18 27.41 -8.99
N PRO A 235 -21.48 26.30 -8.73
CA PRO A 235 -20.91 26.06 -7.42
C PRO A 235 -19.95 27.20 -7.10
N LYS A 236 -20.11 27.83 -5.91
CA LYS A 236 -19.23 28.93 -5.47
C LYS A 236 -17.77 28.56 -5.70
N ASN A 237 -17.08 29.40 -6.47
CA ASN A 237 -15.66 29.26 -6.77
C ASN A 237 -14.86 29.55 -5.50
N HIS A 238 -14.64 28.51 -4.71
CA HIS A 238 -13.69 28.60 -3.61
C HIS A 238 -12.26 28.63 -4.18
N PRO A 239 -11.38 29.53 -3.72
CA PRO A 239 -10.02 29.65 -4.25
C PRO A 239 -9.19 28.35 -4.13
N TYR A 240 -9.51 27.49 -3.17
CA TYR A 240 -8.88 26.17 -3.03
C TYR A 240 -9.25 25.18 -4.15
N LYS A 241 -10.42 25.33 -4.81
CA LYS A 241 -10.82 24.44 -5.92
C LYS A 241 -9.91 24.58 -7.13
N LYS A 242 -9.43 25.80 -7.42
CA LYS A 242 -8.51 26.04 -8.54
C LYS A 242 -7.16 25.36 -8.27
N LYS A 243 -6.63 25.45 -7.04
CA LYS A 243 -5.41 24.75 -6.62
C LYS A 243 -5.58 23.23 -6.66
N LEU A 244 -6.67 22.70 -6.11
CA LEU A 244 -6.98 21.26 -6.17
C LEU A 244 -7.15 20.76 -7.61
N ARG A 245 -7.75 21.54 -8.51
CA ARG A 245 -7.89 21.18 -9.91
C ARG A 245 -6.53 21.11 -10.62
N ILE A 246 -5.64 22.06 -10.35
CA ILE A 246 -4.28 22.05 -10.91
C ILE A 246 -3.52 20.82 -10.38
N VAL A 247 -3.55 20.57 -9.07
CA VAL A 247 -2.92 19.39 -8.46
C VAL A 247 -3.48 18.09 -9.04
N ALA A 248 -4.81 18.01 -9.21
CA ALA A 248 -5.45 16.85 -9.83
C ALA A 248 -5.04 16.68 -11.30
N VAL A 249 -4.97 17.75 -12.09
CA VAL A 249 -4.52 17.70 -13.50
C VAL A 249 -3.05 17.28 -13.58
N VAL A 250 -2.18 17.80 -12.70
CA VAL A 250 -0.77 17.42 -12.65
C VAL A 250 -0.62 15.96 -12.23
N LEU A 251 -1.33 15.50 -11.19
CA LEU A 251 -1.27 14.11 -10.74
C LEU A 251 -1.84 13.15 -11.78
N VAL A 252 -2.98 13.46 -12.39
CA VAL A 252 -3.60 12.65 -13.45
C VAL A 252 -2.75 12.66 -14.71
N GLY A 253 -2.16 13.80 -15.08
CA GLY A 253 -1.25 13.92 -16.21
C GLY A 253 0.05 13.16 -16.01
N PHE A 254 0.66 13.29 -14.83
CA PHE A 254 1.87 12.55 -14.44
C PHE A 254 1.61 11.04 -14.36
N PHE A 255 0.50 10.63 -13.72
CA PHE A 255 0.05 9.26 -13.70
C PHE A 255 -0.21 8.74 -15.11
N GLY A 256 -0.94 9.49 -15.95
CA GLY A 256 -1.19 9.15 -17.34
C GLY A 256 0.09 8.99 -18.16
N LEU A 257 1.09 9.85 -17.95
CA LEU A 257 2.41 9.77 -18.59
C LEU A 257 3.14 8.50 -18.16
N ILE A 258 3.24 8.23 -16.85
CA ILE A 258 3.84 6.99 -16.33
C ILE A 258 3.13 5.77 -16.91
N MET A 259 1.79 5.78 -16.90
CA MET A 259 0.99 4.68 -17.42
C MET A 259 1.18 4.48 -18.92
N LEU A 260 1.33 5.55 -19.71
CA LEU A 260 1.64 5.48 -21.14
C LEU A 260 3.04 4.90 -21.37
N ILE A 261 4.05 5.32 -20.60
CA ILE A 261 5.41 4.78 -20.68
C ILE A 261 5.40 3.29 -20.35
N LEU A 262 4.69 2.87 -19.29
CA LEU A 262 4.55 1.46 -18.93
C LEU A 262 3.82 0.65 -20.01
N LEU A 263 2.79 1.22 -20.65
CA LEU A 263 2.03 0.57 -21.72
C LEU A 263 2.88 0.42 -22.99
N LEU A 264 3.64 1.45 -23.39
CA LEU A 264 4.55 1.38 -24.52
C LEU A 264 5.71 0.41 -24.25
N ALA A 265 6.28 0.44 -23.05
CA ALA A 265 7.30 -0.52 -22.63
C ALA A 265 6.76 -1.95 -22.63
N GLY A 266 5.50 -2.16 -22.19
CA GLY A 266 4.84 -3.46 -22.23
C GLY A 266 4.50 -3.96 -23.63
N LEU A 267 4.19 -3.07 -24.58
CA LEU A 267 3.94 -3.44 -25.99
C LEU A 267 5.23 -3.79 -26.76
N LEU A 268 6.37 -3.27 -26.34
CA LEU A 268 7.68 -3.51 -26.95
C LEU A 268 8.38 -4.81 -26.46
N LEU A 269 7.79 -5.50 -25.47
CA LEU A 269 8.35 -6.70 -24.80
C LEU A 269 7.53 -7.97 -25.04
#